data_AF-G0PFA1-F1
#
_entry.id   AF-G0PFA1-F1
#
_cell.length_a   1.000
_cell.length_b   1.000
_cell.length_c   1.000
_cell.angle_alpha   90.00
_cell.angle_beta   90.00
_cell.angle_gamma   90.00
#
_symmetry.space_group_name_H-M   'P 1'
#
loop_
_entity.id
_entity.type
_entity.pdbx_description
1 polymer ?
#
loop_
_entity_poly.entity_id
_entity_poly.type
_entity_poly.pdbx_seq_one_letter_code
_entity_poly.pdbx_strand_id
1 'polypeptide(L)'
;MSQDQAPTSLEKSKGVGLGNNKPTKRDKIAAARQRYSRLTEHEPEHHSLPLPYDLEEEERKTKKNRLEAQRNKYHAMTPEQRREYNAKRTELGRKRRREEDQILARAERATGPPELLAKAELIRAKRKKNAERAKRRYDSMTQAEKRKHNTGRSVARRVRTVGSRDSYLEPYDESSNDWSMQGPPDSHNEDDDGNDDDYFSEDE
;
A
#
# COMPACT_ATOMS: atom_id res chain seq x y z
N MET A 1 46.20 82.02 18.53
CA MET A 1 45.08 82.06 19.50
C MET A 1 43.82 82.43 18.73
N SER A 2 42.70 81.78 19.10
CA SER A 2 41.32 81.98 18.60
C SER A 2 41.03 81.52 17.17
N GLN A 3 40.19 80.49 16.99
CA GLN A 3 38.70 80.53 17.03
C GLN A 3 38.14 81.38 15.88
N ASP A 4 37.04 81.07 15.22
CA ASP A 4 36.12 79.94 15.13
C ASP A 4 35.18 80.33 13.96
N GLN A 5 34.52 79.33 13.37
CA GLN A 5 33.18 79.40 12.74
C GLN A 5 32.96 80.05 11.36
N ALA A 6 32.15 79.31 10.58
CA ALA A 6 31.66 79.51 9.20
C ALA A 6 30.64 80.66 9.05
N PRO A 7 30.20 81.04 7.83
CA PRO A 7 28.96 80.42 7.28
C PRO A 7 28.79 80.46 5.73
N THR A 8 27.65 79.88 5.29
CA THR A 8 26.87 80.17 4.05
C THR A 8 26.81 79.11 2.94
N SER A 9 25.74 78.31 3.03
CA SER A 9 24.76 77.99 1.98
C SER A 9 25.19 77.87 0.51
N LEU A 10 24.99 76.69 -0.09
CA LEU A 10 24.26 76.63 -1.35
C LEU A 10 23.50 75.31 -1.55
N GLU A 11 22.20 75.49 -1.59
CA GLU A 11 21.12 74.76 -2.26
C GLU A 11 21.27 73.30 -2.72
N LYS A 12 20.22 72.57 -2.34
CA LYS A 12 19.70 71.36 -2.97
C LYS A 12 19.62 71.55 -4.50
N SER A 13 20.23 70.63 -5.25
CA SER A 13 19.64 70.18 -6.52
C SER A 13 19.53 68.67 -6.53
N LYS A 14 18.31 68.19 -6.27
CA LYS A 14 17.90 66.81 -6.53
C LYS A 14 17.79 66.65 -8.04
N GLY A 15 18.89 66.29 -8.68
CA GLY A 15 18.88 65.77 -10.05
C GLY A 15 18.53 64.29 -10.04
N VAL A 16 17.24 63.93 -9.98
CA VAL A 16 16.80 62.56 -10.25
C VAL A 16 16.82 62.36 -11.76
N GLY A 17 18.01 62.09 -12.29
CA GLY A 17 18.19 61.60 -13.64
C GLY A 17 17.69 60.15 -13.73
N LEU A 18 16.44 59.96 -14.13
CA LEU A 18 15.91 58.66 -14.57
C LEU A 18 16.54 58.31 -15.92
N GLY A 19 17.83 57.95 -15.89
CA GLY A 19 18.51 57.32 -17.02
C GLY A 19 18.25 55.83 -17.01
N ASN A 20 17.79 55.28 -18.14
CA ASN A 20 17.50 53.87 -18.38
C ASN A 20 18.75 52.97 -18.38
N ASN A 21 19.53 53.00 -17.31
CA ASN A 21 20.72 52.16 -17.16
C ASN A 21 20.30 50.81 -16.60
N LYS A 22 20.16 49.82 -17.49
CA LYS A 22 20.04 48.41 -17.09
C LYS A 22 21.21 48.11 -16.14
N PRO A 23 20.97 47.49 -14.98
CA PRO A 23 22.02 47.25 -14.00
C PRO A 23 23.16 46.46 -14.65
N THR A 24 24.39 46.96 -14.47
CA THR A 24 25.55 46.30 -15.07
C THR A 24 25.73 44.91 -14.44
N LYS A 25 26.48 44.02 -15.09
CA LYS A 25 26.75 42.68 -14.54
C LYS A 25 27.33 42.75 -13.13
N ARG A 26 28.14 43.77 -12.85
CA ARG A 26 28.74 44.02 -11.53
C ARG A 26 27.69 44.41 -10.49
N ASP A 27 26.72 45.24 -10.85
CA ASP A 27 25.62 45.64 -9.95
C ASP A 27 24.68 44.47 -9.67
N LYS A 28 24.41 43.63 -10.68
CA LYS A 28 23.64 42.40 -10.49
C LYS A 28 24.35 41.41 -9.56
N ILE A 29 25.67 41.28 -9.69
CA ILE A 29 26.48 40.43 -8.80
C ILE A 29 26.51 41.01 -7.38
N ALA A 30 26.65 42.34 -7.23
CA ALA A 30 26.61 42.99 -5.92
C ALA A 30 25.23 42.85 -5.26
N ALA A 31 24.15 43.03 -6.01
CA ALA A 31 22.79 42.81 -5.53
C ALA A 31 22.53 41.34 -5.17
N ALA A 32 23.06 40.38 -5.95
CA ALA A 32 23.01 38.96 -5.60
C ALA A 32 23.79 38.67 -4.31
N ARG A 33 24.99 39.23 -4.16
CA ARG A 33 25.80 39.09 -2.92
C ARG A 33 25.09 39.66 -1.70
N GLN A 34 24.42 40.81 -1.82
CA GLN A 34 23.62 41.36 -0.72
C GLN A 34 22.38 40.51 -0.41
N ARG A 35 21.75 39.90 -1.43
CA ARG A 35 20.66 38.93 -1.22
C ARG A 35 21.13 37.68 -0.48
N TYR A 36 22.29 37.13 -0.86
CA TYR A 36 22.89 35.99 -0.16
C TYR A 36 23.38 36.36 1.24
N SER A 37 23.97 37.54 1.43
CA SER A 37 24.39 38.05 2.74
C SER A 37 23.21 38.22 3.70
N ARG A 38 22.06 38.73 3.23
CA ARG A 38 20.83 38.81 4.04
C ARG A 38 20.19 37.45 4.31
N LEU A 39 20.38 36.47 3.43
CA LEU A 39 19.98 35.08 3.66
C LEU A 39 20.92 34.36 4.65
N THR A 40 22.18 34.78 4.75
CA THR A 40 23.16 34.20 5.71
C THR A 40 23.13 34.89 7.07
N GLU A 41 22.68 36.14 7.17
CA GLU A 41 22.52 36.85 8.46
C GLU A 41 21.20 36.52 9.17
N HIS A 42 20.17 36.10 8.44
CA HIS A 42 19.14 35.28 9.04
C HIS A 42 19.65 33.85 9.03
N GLU A 43 20.63 33.56 9.88
CA GLU A 43 20.83 32.20 10.37
C GLU A 43 19.45 31.80 10.89
N PRO A 44 18.68 30.93 10.19
CA PRO A 44 17.51 30.40 10.84
C PRO A 44 18.11 29.70 12.06
N GLU A 45 17.76 30.17 13.27
CA GLU A 45 17.80 29.38 14.50
C GLU A 45 17.80 27.94 14.06
N HIS A 46 18.95 27.25 14.18
CA HIS A 46 19.12 25.90 13.67
C HIS A 46 17.97 25.10 14.29
N HIS A 47 16.85 25.00 13.57
CA HIS A 47 15.73 24.16 13.90
C HIS A 47 16.36 22.81 13.70
N SER A 48 16.85 22.28 14.83
CA SER A 48 17.48 20.98 14.91
C SER A 48 16.61 20.07 14.08
N LEU A 49 17.18 19.57 12.98
CA LEU A 49 16.53 18.53 12.20
C LEU A 49 16.03 17.51 13.23
N PRO A 50 14.71 17.23 13.28
CA PRO A 50 14.17 16.35 14.31
C PRO A 50 15.02 15.09 14.28
N LEU A 51 15.57 14.71 15.43
CA LEU A 51 16.45 13.55 15.47
C LEU A 51 15.67 12.37 14.86
N PRO A 52 16.32 11.37 14.24
CA PRO A 52 15.62 10.27 13.58
C PRO A 52 14.53 9.61 14.44
N TYR A 53 14.70 9.67 15.77
CA TYR A 53 13.71 9.27 16.77
C TYR A 53 12.43 10.13 16.79
N ASP A 54 12.56 11.45 16.69
CA ASP A 54 11.43 12.40 16.71
C ASP A 54 10.56 12.26 15.45
N LEU A 55 11.17 11.96 14.30
CA LEU A 55 10.43 11.67 13.06
C LEU A 55 9.59 10.41 13.19
N GLU A 56 10.14 9.35 13.78
CA GLU A 56 9.41 8.10 14.01
C GLU A 56 8.26 8.29 15.01
N GLU A 57 8.46 9.09 16.06
CA GLU A 57 7.41 9.41 17.01
C GLU A 57 6.29 10.24 16.39
N GLU A 58 6.62 11.28 15.62
CA GLU A 58 5.64 12.08 14.89
C GLU A 58 4.90 11.24 13.84
N GLU A 59 5.58 10.32 13.16
CA GLU A 59 4.92 9.36 12.29
C GLU A 59 3.96 8.43 13.05
N ARG A 60 4.36 7.96 14.23
CA ARG A 60 3.49 7.11 15.08
C ARG A 60 2.27 7.90 15.56
N LYS A 61 2.45 9.15 15.99
CA LYS A 61 1.36 10.06 16.40
C LYS A 61 0.41 10.35 15.24
N THR A 62 0.93 10.72 14.07
CA THR A 62 0.10 10.99 12.88
C THR A 62 -0.62 9.73 12.40
N LYS A 63 0.03 8.55 12.41
CA LYS A 63 -0.62 7.26 12.12
C LYS A 63 -1.73 6.98 13.13
N LYS A 64 -1.48 7.18 14.43
CA LYS A 64 -2.48 7.02 15.51
C LYS A 64 -3.67 7.95 15.28
N ASN A 65 -3.45 9.23 15.06
CA ASN A 65 -4.50 10.22 14.82
C ASN A 65 -5.34 9.86 13.59
N ARG A 66 -4.71 9.40 12.50
CA ARG A 66 -5.42 8.92 11.30
C ARG A 66 -6.27 7.68 11.58
N LEU A 67 -5.76 6.74 12.39
CA LEU A 67 -6.52 5.55 12.78
C LEU A 67 -7.73 5.91 13.66
N GLU A 68 -7.56 6.83 14.61
CA GLU A 68 -8.64 7.33 15.47
C GLU A 68 -9.71 8.06 14.64
N ALA A 69 -9.31 8.93 13.71
CA ALA A 69 -10.24 9.57 12.78
C ALA A 69 -11.00 8.55 11.91
N GLN A 70 -10.32 7.50 11.42
CA GLN A 70 -10.97 6.44 10.65
C GLN A 70 -11.97 5.63 11.49
N ARG A 71 -11.63 5.34 12.75
CA ARG A 71 -12.55 4.68 13.70
C ARG A 71 -13.80 5.52 13.90
N ASN A 72 -13.64 6.80 14.21
CA ASN A 72 -14.75 7.73 14.41
C ASN A 72 -15.65 7.79 13.17
N LYS A 73 -15.05 7.85 11.97
CA LYS A 73 -15.80 7.79 10.71
C LYS A 73 -16.60 6.49 10.58
N TYR A 74 -16.03 5.33 10.87
CA TYR A 74 -16.74 4.04 10.77
C TYR A 74 -17.86 3.90 11.82
N HIS A 75 -17.65 4.43 13.02
CA HIS A 75 -18.68 4.47 14.06
C HIS A 75 -19.84 5.42 13.70
N ALA A 76 -19.55 6.54 13.04
CA ALA A 76 -20.54 7.48 12.54
C ALA A 76 -21.31 6.99 11.30
N MET A 77 -20.77 6.03 10.54
CA MET A 77 -21.48 5.46 9.38
C MET A 77 -22.72 4.66 9.79
N THR A 78 -23.79 4.80 9.01
CA THR A 78 -25.00 3.97 9.15
C THR A 78 -24.68 2.50 8.82
N PRO A 79 -25.50 1.53 9.28
CA PRO A 79 -25.29 0.11 8.94
C PRO A 79 -25.24 -0.16 7.43
N GLU A 80 -26.05 0.54 6.63
CA GLU A 80 -26.06 0.41 5.16
C GLU A 80 -24.75 0.93 4.55
N GLN A 81 -24.32 2.14 4.95
CA GLN A 81 -23.04 2.71 4.52
C GLN A 81 -21.85 1.81 4.89
N ARG A 82 -21.88 1.19 6.08
CA ARG A 82 -20.85 0.22 6.48
C ARG A 82 -20.84 -1.01 5.59
N ARG A 83 -22.02 -1.54 5.21
CA ARG A 83 -22.12 -2.68 4.28
C ARG A 83 -21.53 -2.32 2.92
N GLU A 84 -21.93 -1.19 2.33
CA GLU A 84 -21.41 -0.74 1.04
C GLU A 84 -19.90 -0.48 1.07
N TYR A 85 -19.41 0.21 2.11
CA TYR A 85 -17.99 0.47 2.28
C TYR A 85 -17.19 -0.85 2.36
N ASN A 86 -17.66 -1.82 3.13
CA ASN A 86 -17.02 -3.14 3.25
C ASN A 86 -17.12 -3.94 1.94
N ALA A 87 -18.22 -3.83 1.21
CA ALA A 87 -18.39 -4.45 -0.11
C ALA A 87 -17.36 -3.88 -1.11
N LYS A 88 -17.28 -2.55 -1.25
CA LYS A 88 -16.30 -1.87 -2.11
C LYS A 88 -14.87 -2.20 -1.71
N ARG A 89 -14.57 -2.23 -0.40
CA ARG A 89 -13.24 -2.61 0.12
C ARG A 89 -12.89 -4.06 -0.23
N THR A 90 -13.85 -4.97 -0.13
CA THR A 90 -13.68 -6.38 -0.49
C THR A 90 -13.44 -6.54 -1.98
N GLU A 91 -14.22 -5.84 -2.79
CA GLU A 91 -14.11 -5.86 -4.25
C GLU A 91 -12.76 -5.30 -4.72
N LEU A 92 -12.32 -4.17 -4.18
CA LEU A 92 -11.00 -3.59 -4.46
C LEU A 92 -9.88 -4.58 -4.13
N GLY A 93 -10.00 -5.28 -3.00
CA GLY A 93 -9.07 -6.34 -2.62
C GLY A 93 -9.08 -7.54 -3.57
N ARG A 94 -10.25 -7.92 -4.10
CA ARG A 94 -10.38 -8.96 -5.14
C ARG A 94 -9.77 -8.51 -6.46
N LYS A 95 -10.02 -7.26 -6.88
CA LYS A 95 -9.44 -6.68 -8.10
C LYS A 95 -7.92 -6.66 -8.05
N ARG A 96 -7.33 -6.15 -6.96
CA ARG A 96 -5.86 -6.17 -6.75
C ARG A 96 -5.28 -7.58 -6.83
N ARG A 97 -5.93 -8.58 -6.23
CA ARG A 97 -5.45 -9.98 -6.31
C ARG A 97 -5.47 -10.51 -7.74
N ARG A 98 -6.58 -10.29 -8.47
CA ARG A 98 -6.68 -10.67 -9.89
C ARG A 98 -5.60 -10.01 -10.74
N GLU A 99 -5.32 -8.73 -10.51
CA GLU A 99 -4.24 -8.02 -11.21
C GLU A 99 -2.85 -8.60 -10.87
N GLU A 100 -2.57 -8.87 -9.59
CA GLU A 100 -1.32 -9.51 -9.18
C GLU A 100 -1.16 -10.92 -9.78
N ASP A 101 -2.23 -11.71 -9.82
CA ASP A 101 -2.23 -13.05 -10.42
C ASP A 101 -2.05 -13.00 -11.94
N GLN A 102 -2.65 -12.02 -12.62
CA GLN A 102 -2.43 -11.79 -14.06
C GLN A 102 -0.98 -11.41 -14.37
N ILE A 103 -0.36 -10.57 -13.53
CA ILE A 103 1.06 -10.20 -13.69
C ILE A 103 1.95 -11.43 -13.54
N LEU A 104 1.68 -12.28 -12.54
CA LEU A 104 2.45 -13.51 -12.35
C LEU A 104 2.25 -14.49 -13.51
N ALA A 105 1.01 -14.70 -13.96
CA ALA A 105 0.71 -15.59 -15.08
C ALA A 105 1.38 -15.14 -16.39
N ARG A 106 1.42 -13.82 -16.66
CA ARG A 106 2.14 -13.27 -17.82
C ARG A 106 3.65 -13.43 -17.70
N ALA A 107 4.19 -13.18 -16.50
CA ALA A 107 5.62 -13.35 -16.23
C ALA A 107 6.07 -14.82 -16.29
N GLU A 108 5.23 -15.77 -15.92
CA GLU A 108 5.51 -17.21 -16.02
C GLU A 108 5.65 -17.68 -17.46
N ARG A 109 4.88 -17.10 -18.39
CA ARG A 109 5.04 -17.35 -19.83
C ARG A 109 6.26 -16.67 -20.44
N ALA A 110 7.13 -16.06 -19.63
CA ALA A 110 8.24 -15.20 -20.03
C ALA A 110 7.84 -14.11 -21.05
N THR A 111 6.54 -13.79 -21.13
CA THR A 111 5.96 -12.94 -22.16
C THR A 111 5.62 -11.61 -21.51
N GLY A 112 6.51 -10.63 -21.64
CA GLY A 112 6.23 -9.30 -21.16
C GLY A 112 7.42 -8.35 -21.19
N PRO A 113 7.17 -7.04 -21.04
CA PRO A 113 8.24 -6.05 -20.89
C PRO A 113 9.04 -6.28 -19.60
N PRO A 114 10.29 -5.82 -19.51
CA PRO A 114 11.15 -5.98 -18.33
C PRO A 114 10.51 -5.40 -17.05
N GLU A 115 9.72 -4.33 -17.16
CA GLU A 115 8.99 -3.74 -16.04
C GLU A 115 7.96 -4.71 -15.42
N LEU A 116 7.30 -5.52 -16.26
CA LEU A 116 6.32 -6.50 -15.79
C LEU A 116 7.03 -7.62 -15.02
N LEU A 117 8.17 -8.08 -15.53
CA LEU A 117 8.99 -9.11 -14.87
C LEU A 117 9.49 -8.61 -13.51
N ALA A 118 10.02 -7.38 -13.43
CA ALA A 118 10.43 -6.77 -12.17
C ALA A 118 9.26 -6.65 -11.17
N LYS A 119 8.06 -6.28 -11.65
CA LYS A 119 6.85 -6.25 -10.82
C LYS A 119 6.45 -7.65 -10.33
N ALA A 120 6.57 -8.67 -11.18
CA ALA A 120 6.32 -10.06 -10.80
C ALA A 120 7.30 -10.55 -9.72
N GLU A 121 8.59 -10.23 -9.86
CA GLU A 121 9.61 -10.54 -8.85
C GLU A 121 9.30 -9.90 -7.50
N LEU A 122 8.90 -8.62 -7.50
CA LEU A 122 8.48 -7.93 -6.27
C LEU A 122 7.29 -8.62 -5.61
N ILE A 123 6.29 -9.05 -6.40
CA ILE A 123 5.12 -9.79 -5.90
C ILE A 123 5.56 -11.14 -5.31
N ARG A 124 6.43 -11.90 -6.00
CA ARG A 124 6.98 -13.18 -5.52
C ARG A 124 7.75 -12.99 -4.21
N ALA A 125 8.63 -12.00 -4.13
CA ALA A 125 9.39 -11.68 -2.93
C ALA A 125 8.47 -11.33 -1.75
N LYS A 126 7.43 -10.53 -1.98
CA LYS A 126 6.42 -10.19 -0.96
C LYS A 126 5.64 -11.41 -0.50
N ARG A 127 5.20 -12.28 -1.42
CA ARG A 127 4.51 -13.55 -1.10
C ARG A 127 5.42 -14.47 -0.27
N LYS A 128 6.69 -14.61 -0.67
CA LYS A 128 7.70 -15.39 0.07
C LYS A 128 7.89 -14.88 1.49
N LYS A 129 8.14 -13.58 1.69
CA LYS A 129 8.29 -12.96 3.02
C LYS A 129 7.06 -13.18 3.90
N ASN A 130 5.86 -13.06 3.34
CA ASN A 130 4.62 -13.31 4.06
C ASN A 130 4.45 -14.78 4.44
N ALA A 131 4.79 -15.71 3.54
CA ALA A 131 4.75 -17.14 3.79
C ALA A 131 5.73 -17.54 4.90
N GLU A 132 6.96 -17.04 4.87
CA GLU A 132 7.94 -17.26 5.94
C GLU A 132 7.48 -16.71 7.29
N ARG A 133 6.90 -15.51 7.31
CA ARG A 133 6.32 -14.93 8.54
C ARG A 133 5.16 -15.78 9.07
N ALA A 134 4.30 -16.28 8.19
CA ALA A 134 3.21 -17.17 8.58
C ALA A 134 3.73 -18.51 9.13
N LYS A 135 4.76 -19.07 8.49
CA LYS A 135 5.45 -20.27 8.96
C LYS A 135 6.03 -20.07 10.36
N ARG A 136 6.83 -19.01 10.58
CA ARG A 136 7.38 -18.68 11.91
C ARG A 136 6.30 -18.58 13.00
N ARG A 137 5.16 -17.96 12.67
CA ARG A 137 4.01 -17.86 13.59
C ARG A 137 3.38 -19.20 13.89
N TYR A 138 3.25 -20.08 12.89
CA TYR A 138 2.69 -21.41 13.09
C TYR A 138 3.65 -22.30 13.87
N ASP A 139 4.94 -22.22 13.58
CA ASP A 139 5.99 -22.97 14.25
C ASP A 139 6.07 -22.59 15.74
N SER A 140 5.85 -21.30 16.08
CA SER A 140 5.79 -20.83 17.47
C SER A 140 4.52 -21.21 18.23
N MET A 141 3.49 -21.76 17.57
CA MET A 141 2.27 -22.19 18.26
C MET A 141 2.47 -23.53 18.96
N THR A 142 1.87 -23.68 20.13
CA THR A 142 1.76 -24.97 20.84
C THR A 142 0.85 -25.95 20.08
N GLN A 143 0.92 -27.24 20.41
CA GLN A 143 0.11 -28.26 19.72
C GLN A 143 -1.40 -28.04 19.91
N ALA A 144 -1.83 -27.61 21.10
CA ALA A 144 -3.23 -27.29 21.37
C ALA A 144 -3.71 -26.08 20.55
N GLU A 145 -2.88 -25.04 20.42
CA GLU A 145 -3.18 -23.87 19.59
C GLU A 145 -3.23 -24.22 18.10
N LYS A 146 -2.32 -25.08 17.62
CA LYS A 146 -2.34 -25.59 16.24
C LYS A 146 -3.63 -26.32 15.93
N ARG A 147 -4.08 -27.22 16.83
CA ARG A 147 -5.38 -27.91 16.71
C ARG A 147 -6.52 -26.90 16.58
N LYS A 148 -6.66 -25.98 17.55
CA LYS A 148 -7.72 -24.95 17.53
C LYS A 148 -7.68 -24.08 16.27
N HIS A 149 -6.49 -23.67 15.83
CA HIS A 149 -6.31 -22.89 14.61
C HIS A 149 -6.78 -23.67 13.37
N ASN A 150 -6.43 -24.95 13.25
CA ASN A 150 -6.83 -25.78 12.12
C ASN A 150 -8.33 -26.10 12.14
N THR A 151 -8.91 -26.40 13.30
CA THR A 151 -10.37 -26.55 13.49
C THR A 151 -11.11 -25.29 13.04
N GLY A 152 -10.69 -24.12 13.52
CA GLY A 152 -11.30 -22.85 13.13
C GLY A 152 -11.20 -22.57 11.62
N ARG A 153 -10.07 -22.92 11.00
CA ARG A 153 -9.91 -22.81 9.54
C ARG A 153 -10.81 -23.77 8.77
N SER A 154 -10.99 -25.00 9.24
CA SER A 154 -11.87 -25.99 8.63
C SER A 154 -13.33 -25.53 8.68
N VAL A 155 -13.81 -25.11 9.85
CA VAL A 155 -15.17 -24.55 10.03
C VAL A 155 -15.38 -23.35 9.12
N ALA A 156 -14.45 -22.39 9.08
CA ALA A 156 -14.55 -21.21 8.23
C ALA A 156 -14.49 -21.53 6.72
N ARG A 157 -13.86 -22.64 6.31
CA ARG A 157 -13.95 -23.12 4.93
C ARG A 157 -15.34 -23.68 4.65
N ARG A 158 -15.84 -24.58 5.50
CA ARG A 158 -17.16 -25.20 5.38
C ARG A 158 -18.29 -24.18 5.29
N VAL A 159 -18.30 -23.18 6.18
CA VAL A 159 -19.31 -22.10 6.17
C VAL A 159 -19.29 -21.32 4.86
N ARG A 160 -18.12 -21.14 4.23
CA ARG A 160 -18.02 -20.43 2.95
C ARG A 160 -18.43 -21.29 1.74
N THR A 161 -18.22 -22.60 1.80
CA THR A 161 -18.53 -23.51 0.68
C THR A 161 -19.99 -23.99 0.72
N VAL A 162 -20.51 -24.32 1.90
CA VAL A 162 -21.85 -24.91 2.08
C VAL A 162 -22.89 -23.84 2.46
N GLY A 163 -22.45 -22.62 2.77
CA GLY A 163 -23.35 -21.48 3.02
C GLY A 163 -24.09 -21.52 4.36
N SER A 164 -23.94 -22.59 5.16
CA SER A 164 -24.61 -22.72 6.46
C SER A 164 -23.62 -23.05 7.57
N ARG A 165 -23.76 -22.35 8.70
CA ARG A 165 -23.12 -22.72 9.97
C ARG A 165 -23.88 -23.84 10.69
N ASP A 166 -25.14 -24.06 10.30
CA ASP A 166 -26.08 -25.01 10.91
C ASP A 166 -26.34 -26.27 10.06
N SER A 167 -25.85 -26.38 8.83
CA SER A 167 -25.91 -27.65 8.10
C SER A 167 -24.86 -28.61 8.66
N TYR A 168 -25.32 -29.43 9.60
CA TYR A 168 -24.63 -30.57 10.22
C TYR A 168 -23.38 -30.20 11.03
N LEU A 169 -23.63 -29.72 12.25
CA LEU A 169 -22.68 -29.75 13.34
C LEU A 169 -22.65 -31.17 13.95
N GLU A 170 -22.17 -32.16 13.22
CA GLU A 170 -21.45 -33.22 13.91
C GLU A 170 -20.05 -32.67 14.19
N PRO A 171 -19.63 -32.58 15.46
CA PRO A 171 -18.22 -32.41 15.79
C PRO A 171 -17.49 -33.52 15.04
N TYR A 172 -16.60 -33.14 14.12
CA TYR A 172 -15.68 -34.11 13.55
C TYR A 172 -14.79 -34.56 14.70
N ASP A 173 -15.21 -35.63 15.37
CA ASP A 173 -14.42 -36.28 16.40
C ASP A 173 -13.26 -36.98 15.69
N GLU A 174 -12.11 -36.32 15.69
CA GLU A 174 -10.85 -36.89 15.21
C GLU A 174 -10.46 -38.18 15.97
N SER A 175 -11.15 -38.58 17.06
CA SER A 175 -11.01 -39.90 17.69
C SER A 175 -11.67 -41.04 16.90
N SER A 176 -12.62 -40.72 16.01
CA SER A 176 -13.35 -41.72 15.19
C SER A 176 -12.69 -41.99 13.83
N ASN A 177 -11.53 -41.39 13.56
CA ASN A 177 -10.72 -41.72 12.39
C ASN A 177 -9.96 -43.04 12.62
N ASP A 178 -10.69 -44.14 12.81
CA ASP A 178 -10.16 -45.48 12.63
C ASP A 178 -9.86 -45.66 11.14
N TRP A 179 -8.59 -45.77 10.80
CA TRP A 179 -8.07 -45.91 9.44
C TRP A 179 -8.40 -47.28 8.81
N SER A 180 -9.48 -47.94 9.24
CA SER A 180 -9.88 -49.29 8.85
C SER A 180 -11.06 -49.34 7.86
N MET A 181 -11.69 -48.21 7.53
CA MET A 181 -12.74 -48.19 6.50
C MET A 181 -12.12 -48.34 5.11
N GLN A 182 -12.17 -49.57 4.58
CA GLN A 182 -11.96 -49.87 3.17
C GLN A 182 -12.72 -48.86 2.30
N GLY A 183 -12.02 -48.25 1.36
CA GLY A 183 -12.63 -47.35 0.38
C GLY A 183 -13.75 -48.06 -0.39
N PRO A 184 -14.77 -47.33 -0.85
CA PRO A 184 -15.79 -47.88 -1.73
C PRO A 184 -15.10 -48.47 -2.98
N PRO A 185 -15.57 -49.64 -3.49
CA PRO A 185 -14.97 -50.25 -4.66
C PRO A 185 -15.06 -49.29 -5.85
N ASP A 186 -13.93 -49.15 -6.51
CA ASP A 186 -13.70 -48.38 -7.73
C ASP A 186 -14.66 -48.86 -8.82
N SER A 187 -15.75 -48.12 -9.05
CA SER A 187 -16.67 -48.41 -10.16
C SER A 187 -16.02 -47.88 -11.45
N HIS A 188 -15.25 -48.75 -12.10
CA HIS A 188 -14.92 -48.67 -13.51
C HIS A 188 -16.18 -48.29 -14.32
N ASN A 189 -16.20 -47.09 -14.90
CA ASN A 189 -17.03 -46.80 -16.07
C ASN A 189 -16.14 -47.02 -17.29
N GLU A 190 -16.09 -48.28 -17.72
CA GLU A 190 -15.80 -48.63 -19.10
C GLU A 190 -17.16 -48.71 -19.83
N ASP A 191 -17.15 -48.38 -21.12
CA ASP A 191 -18.25 -48.56 -22.09
C ASP A 191 -19.29 -47.42 -22.23
N ASP A 192 -18.96 -46.41 -23.05
CA ASP A 192 -19.94 -45.77 -23.95
C ASP A 192 -19.24 -45.35 -25.25
N ASP A 193 -18.89 -46.37 -26.05
CA ASP A 193 -18.53 -46.24 -27.46
C ASP A 193 -19.79 -45.93 -28.28
N GLY A 194 -20.23 -44.66 -28.23
CA GLY A 194 -21.32 -44.11 -29.03
C GLY A 194 -20.82 -43.39 -30.26
N ASN A 195 -20.44 -44.17 -31.27
CA ASN A 195 -20.12 -43.75 -32.62
C ASN A 195 -21.36 -43.15 -33.32
N ASP A 196 -21.40 -41.83 -33.53
CA ASP A 196 -22.35 -41.16 -34.44
C ASP A 196 -21.57 -40.20 -35.36
N ASP A 197 -20.92 -40.79 -36.35
CA ASP A 197 -20.62 -40.14 -37.63
C ASP A 197 -21.92 -40.03 -38.46
N ASP A 198 -21.97 -38.99 -39.32
CA ASP A 198 -22.89 -38.79 -40.45
C ASP A 198 -24.30 -38.19 -40.21
N TYR A 199 -24.42 -36.85 -40.34
CA TYR A 199 -25.33 -36.30 -41.35
C TYR A 199 -24.93 -34.89 -41.84
N PHE A 200 -24.54 -34.85 -43.11
CA PHE A 200 -24.45 -33.68 -43.98
C PHE A 200 -25.77 -32.87 -43.98
N SER A 201 -25.68 -31.55 -43.88
CA SER A 201 -26.62 -30.61 -44.54
C SER A 201 -25.90 -29.30 -44.77
N GLU A 202 -25.48 -29.10 -46.02
CA GLU A 202 -25.13 -27.81 -46.59
C GLU A 202 -26.42 -26.98 -46.75
N ASP A 203 -26.39 -25.73 -46.27
CA ASP A 203 -27.25 -24.64 -46.71
C ASP A 203 -26.45 -23.34 -46.52
N GLU A 204 -25.64 -22.97 -47.52
CA GLU A 204 -25.49 -21.62 -48.13
C GLU A 204 -24.30 -21.56 -49.11
#